data_AF-A0A9E5S5J4-F1
#
_entry.id   AF-A0A9E5S5J4-F1
#
_cell.length_a   1.000
_cell.length_b   1.000
_cell.length_c   1.000
_cell.angle_alpha   90.00
_cell.angle_beta   90.00
_cell.angle_gamma   90.00
#
_symmetry.space_group_name_H-M   'P 1'
#
loop_
_entity.id
_entity.type
_entity.pdbx_description
1 polymer ?
#
loop_
_entity_poly.entity_id
_entity_poly.type
_entity_poly.pdbx_seq_one_letter_code
_entity_poly.pdbx_strand_id
1 'polypeptide(L)'
;MGASGLPIIARLIDNQLKNTAVRDRVKIGCLFVLPYFGFSPPAGEDPDGIYARSEQFLLNTEAALRYYVTQGQEIFDAVYVLGNENFSRVQFSIGKNSQRNQPHFIELYAGLAARHFLLTPPKDKGAVVLISRENKDMLTWQDIPDTDEVKQKLVNATRFAYVWLAEITPELTHAKTQGADRFGRLAPWLTRFYRTNNNQTNLPDFSEAKEQDTIQIINRWCQEYLRWLAAIHQCDSERVALFNADIFSNLDKQLKGEEQNNLVIGDNRDKTRKAQDTPKRLKEKLNPNQIEPPNQGTVGLAKAVYLELSKLWETN
;
A
#
# COMPACT_ATOMS: atom_id res chain seq x y z
N MET A 1 2.59 15.95 -21.07
CA MET A 1 2.30 17.24 -20.44
C MET A 1 3.26 17.41 -19.28
N GLY A 2 4.26 18.27 -19.48
CA GLY A 2 5.36 18.44 -18.55
C GLY A 2 4.99 19.34 -17.37
N ALA A 3 5.80 19.25 -16.32
CA ALA A 3 5.82 20.02 -15.08
C ALA A 3 5.11 21.41 -15.09
N SER A 4 5.21 22.22 -16.15
CA SER A 4 4.65 23.58 -16.24
C SER A 4 3.13 23.73 -15.98
N GLY A 5 2.32 22.67 -16.04
CA GLY A 5 0.87 22.75 -15.78
C GLY A 5 0.48 22.89 -14.31
N LEU A 6 1.30 22.40 -13.37
CA LEU A 6 0.91 22.31 -11.96
C LEU A 6 0.65 23.66 -11.30
N PRO A 7 1.50 24.70 -11.46
CA PRO A 7 1.24 26.02 -10.89
C PRO A 7 0.03 26.70 -11.51
N ILE A 8 -0.25 26.44 -12.78
CA ILE A 8 -1.39 27.02 -13.50
C ILE A 8 -2.68 26.48 -12.88
N ILE A 9 -2.79 25.16 -12.74
CA ILE A 9 -3.95 24.51 -12.13
C ILE A 9 -4.12 24.99 -10.68
N ALA A 10 -3.04 25.02 -9.90
CA ALA A 10 -3.09 25.46 -8.51
C ALA A 10 -3.54 26.93 -8.40
N ARG A 11 -3.08 27.81 -9.31
CA ARG A 11 -3.49 29.21 -9.36
C ARG A 11 -4.97 29.37 -9.73
N LEU A 12 -5.47 28.58 -10.68
CA LEU A 12 -6.89 28.59 -11.03
C LEU A 12 -7.77 28.16 -9.85
N ILE A 13 -7.35 27.13 -9.10
CA ILE A 13 -8.03 26.68 -7.88
C ILE A 13 -7.98 27.78 -6.82
N ASP A 14 -6.81 28.35 -6.53
CA ASP A 14 -6.63 29.41 -5.54
C ASP A 14 -7.49 30.65 -5.85
N ASN A 15 -7.50 31.10 -7.11
CA ASN A 15 -8.34 32.21 -7.56
C ASN A 15 -9.82 31.92 -7.36
N GLN A 16 -10.27 30.70 -7.70
CA GLN A 16 -11.68 30.33 -7.53
C GLN A 16 -12.09 30.28 -6.05
N LEU A 17 -11.21 29.78 -5.17
CA LEU A 17 -11.44 29.74 -3.73
C LEU A 17 -11.47 31.15 -3.11
N LYS A 18 -10.65 32.08 -3.62
CA LYS A 18 -10.68 33.50 -3.25
C LYS A 18 -11.98 34.16 -3.70
N ASN A 19 -12.40 33.95 -4.95
CA ASN A 19 -13.64 34.48 -5.50
C ASN A 19 -14.89 34.02 -4.74
N THR A 20 -14.83 32.83 -4.14
CA THR A 20 -15.92 32.27 -3.33
C THR A 20 -15.77 32.51 -1.82
N ALA A 21 -14.75 33.26 -1.40
CA ALA A 21 -14.45 33.61 0.00
C ALA A 21 -14.28 32.40 0.94
N VAL A 22 -13.76 31.27 0.43
CA VAL A 22 -13.51 30.05 1.21
C VAL A 22 -12.04 29.62 1.24
N ARG A 23 -11.12 30.39 0.66
CA ARG A 23 -9.68 30.05 0.60
C ARG A 23 -9.07 29.75 1.98
N ASP A 24 -9.49 30.46 3.02
CA ASP A 24 -8.98 30.24 4.39
C ASP A 24 -9.48 28.93 5.02
N ARG A 25 -10.53 28.32 4.44
CA ARG A 25 -11.12 27.04 4.88
C ARG A 25 -10.63 25.85 4.06
N VAL A 26 -9.83 26.09 3.04
CA VAL A 26 -9.32 25.05 2.12
C VAL A 26 -7.81 25.13 2.07
N LYS A 27 -7.15 24.01 2.39
CA LYS A 27 -5.69 23.89 2.30
C LYS A 27 -5.30 23.31 0.94
N ILE A 28 -4.26 23.88 0.33
CA ILE A 28 -3.72 23.41 -0.95
C ILE A 28 -2.32 22.86 -0.73
N GLY A 29 -2.16 21.54 -0.90
CA GLY A 29 -0.86 20.86 -0.84
C GLY A 29 -0.31 20.57 -2.24
N CYS A 30 1.01 20.52 -2.36
CA CYS A 30 1.70 20.13 -3.58
C CYS A 30 2.72 19.03 -3.28
N LEU A 31 2.82 18.03 -4.15
CA LEU A 31 3.85 17.00 -4.07
C LEU A 31 4.60 16.92 -5.39
N PHE A 32 5.90 17.20 -5.33
CA PHE A 32 6.82 17.04 -6.44
C PHE A 32 7.54 15.71 -6.31
N VAL A 33 7.27 14.81 -7.25
CA VAL A 33 8.10 13.63 -7.46
C VAL A 33 9.21 14.02 -8.43
N LEU A 34 10.40 14.24 -7.89
CA LEU A 34 11.62 14.45 -8.65
C LEU A 34 11.98 13.15 -9.39
N PRO A 35 12.77 13.22 -10.48
CA PRO A 35 13.22 12.04 -11.20
C PRO A 35 13.86 11.01 -10.27
N TYR A 36 13.41 9.76 -10.40
CA TYR A 36 13.88 8.61 -9.60
C TYR A 36 14.13 7.36 -10.48
N PHE A 37 13.94 7.49 -11.79
CA PHE A 37 14.19 6.44 -12.77
C PHE A 37 14.75 7.00 -14.06
N GLY A 38 15.46 6.16 -14.81
CA GLY A 38 16.05 6.49 -16.10
C GLY A 38 15.97 5.32 -17.07
N PHE A 39 16.16 5.62 -18.34
CA PHE A 39 16.16 4.63 -19.43
C PHE A 39 17.03 5.13 -20.57
N SER A 40 17.55 4.21 -21.37
CA SER A 40 18.31 4.54 -22.57
C SER A 40 17.58 4.01 -23.81
N PRO A 41 17.47 4.78 -24.89
CA PRO A 41 16.89 4.30 -26.13
C PRO A 41 17.75 3.14 -26.69
N PRO A 42 17.13 2.09 -27.25
CA PRO A 42 17.87 0.99 -27.86
C PRO A 42 18.63 1.46 -29.12
N ALA A 43 19.69 0.73 -29.47
CA ALA A 43 20.49 1.04 -30.65
C ALA A 43 19.64 0.94 -31.93
N GLY A 44 19.63 2.01 -32.74
CA GLY A 44 18.87 2.09 -33.99
C GLY A 44 17.60 2.93 -33.91
N GLU A 45 17.18 3.39 -32.73
CA GLU A 45 16.15 4.42 -32.60
C GLU A 45 16.67 5.78 -33.08
N ASP A 46 15.79 6.55 -33.72
CA ASP A 46 16.11 7.88 -34.22
C ASP A 46 16.56 8.78 -33.04
N PRO A 47 17.82 9.28 -33.04
CA PRO A 47 18.28 10.20 -32.00
C PRO A 47 17.47 11.48 -31.92
N ASP A 48 16.76 11.86 -32.99
CA ASP A 48 15.89 13.04 -33.08
C ASP A 48 14.39 12.71 -32.93
N GLY A 49 14.07 11.45 -32.64
CA GLY A 49 12.70 11.00 -32.42
C GLY A 49 12.00 11.72 -31.25
N ILE A 50 10.67 11.82 -31.34
CA ILE A 50 9.84 12.45 -30.31
C ILE A 50 9.57 11.43 -29.19
N TYR A 51 10.52 11.30 -28.26
CA TYR A 51 10.37 10.54 -27.02
C TYR A 51 11.01 11.27 -25.85
N ALA A 52 10.64 10.87 -24.63
CA ALA A 52 11.21 11.44 -23.42
C ALA A 52 12.70 11.07 -23.30
N ARG A 53 13.56 12.03 -22.94
CA ARG A 53 15.00 11.82 -22.75
C ARG A 53 15.32 11.82 -21.26
N SER A 54 15.69 10.67 -20.72
CA SER A 54 15.91 10.54 -19.28
C SER A 54 17.09 11.38 -18.79
N GLU A 55 18.08 11.62 -19.66
CA GLU A 55 19.27 12.44 -19.42
C GLU A 55 18.90 13.92 -19.19
N GLN A 56 17.75 14.36 -19.72
CA GLN A 56 17.25 15.73 -19.56
C GLN A 56 16.32 15.88 -18.34
N PHE A 57 15.97 14.81 -17.64
CA PHE A 57 14.98 14.88 -16.55
C PHE A 57 15.42 15.78 -15.40
N LEU A 58 16.69 15.70 -14.98
CA LEU A 58 17.22 16.54 -13.91
C LEU A 58 17.20 18.02 -14.30
N LEU A 59 17.73 18.37 -15.48
CA LEU A 59 17.74 19.74 -15.98
C LEU A 59 16.33 20.32 -16.14
N ASN A 60 15.40 19.53 -16.69
CA ASN A 60 14.00 19.94 -16.84
C ASN A 60 13.30 20.13 -15.49
N THR A 61 13.63 19.28 -14.51
CA THR A 61 13.09 19.39 -13.15
C THR A 61 13.64 20.63 -12.44
N GLU A 62 14.93 20.92 -12.58
CA GLU A 62 15.54 22.14 -12.04
C GLU A 62 14.87 23.40 -12.62
N ALA A 63 14.72 23.46 -13.95
CA ALA A 63 14.05 24.58 -14.61
C ALA A 63 12.59 24.75 -14.13
N ALA A 64 11.87 23.63 -13.96
CA ALA A 64 10.51 23.65 -13.44
C ALA A 64 10.45 24.14 -11.98
N LEU A 65 11.34 23.66 -11.11
CA LEU A 65 11.40 24.11 -9.71
C LEU A 65 11.71 25.62 -9.62
N ARG A 66 12.65 26.15 -10.43
CA ARG A 66 12.91 27.59 -10.52
C ARG A 66 11.69 28.38 -10.97
N TYR A 67 10.94 27.86 -11.94
CA TYR A 67 9.67 28.45 -12.35
C TYR A 67 8.63 28.43 -11.22
N TYR A 68 8.56 27.37 -10.41
CA TYR A 68 7.62 27.28 -9.29
C TYR A 68 7.96 28.21 -8.15
N VAL A 69 9.25 28.44 -7.86
CA VAL A 69 9.65 29.44 -6.87
C VAL A 69 9.13 30.83 -7.25
N THR A 70 9.11 31.16 -8.55
CA THR A 70 8.66 32.48 -9.00
C THR A 70 7.14 32.57 -9.24
N GLN A 71 6.47 31.48 -9.61
CA GLN A 71 5.05 31.48 -10.00
C GLN A 71 4.11 30.80 -8.99
N GLY A 72 4.64 29.94 -8.13
CA GLY A 72 3.88 29.14 -7.15
C GLY A 72 3.93 29.68 -5.73
N GLN A 73 4.71 30.74 -5.49
CA GLN A 73 4.81 31.40 -4.19
C GLN A 73 3.41 31.77 -3.66
N GLU A 74 3.18 31.48 -2.39
CA GLU A 74 1.93 31.75 -1.64
C GLU A 74 0.67 30.99 -2.06
N ILE A 75 0.71 30.18 -3.12
CA ILE A 75 -0.43 29.35 -3.56
C ILE A 75 -0.60 28.15 -2.62
N PHE A 76 0.51 27.45 -2.36
CA PHE A 76 0.51 26.21 -1.59
C PHE A 76 0.69 26.49 -0.09
N ASP A 77 -0.09 25.79 0.72
CA ASP A 77 0.07 25.75 2.17
C ASP A 77 1.25 24.85 2.56
N ALA A 78 1.48 23.75 1.84
CA ALA A 78 2.62 22.87 2.02
C ALA A 78 3.12 22.29 0.68
N VAL A 79 4.43 22.18 0.53
CA VAL A 79 5.10 21.60 -0.64
C VAL A 79 5.97 20.45 -0.19
N TYR A 80 5.72 19.25 -0.71
CA TYR A 80 6.51 18.05 -0.48
C TYR A 80 7.42 17.82 -1.68
N VAL A 81 8.69 17.56 -1.44
CA VAL A 81 9.65 17.26 -2.51
C VAL A 81 10.25 15.89 -2.23
N LEU A 82 9.98 14.94 -3.11
CA LEU A 82 10.40 13.56 -3.00
C LEU A 82 11.26 13.21 -4.21
N GLY A 83 12.46 12.71 -3.99
CA GLY A 83 13.35 12.26 -5.06
C GLY A 83 14.16 11.06 -4.60
N ASN A 84 14.81 10.40 -5.56
CA ASN A 84 15.79 9.38 -5.26
C ASN A 84 17.10 9.65 -5.98
N GLU A 85 18.22 9.58 -5.25
CA GLU A 85 19.54 9.75 -5.83
C GLU A 85 19.94 8.57 -6.71
N ASN A 86 19.54 7.35 -6.31
CA ASN A 86 19.82 6.14 -7.08
C ASN A 86 18.67 5.86 -8.06
N PHE A 87 18.93 6.13 -9.34
CA PHE A 87 17.93 5.99 -10.40
C PHE A 87 17.66 4.52 -10.73
N SER A 88 16.40 4.10 -10.60
CA SER A 88 15.94 2.81 -11.11
C SER A 88 16.04 2.78 -12.64
N ARG A 89 16.49 1.66 -13.20
CA ARG A 89 16.45 1.46 -14.66
C ARG A 89 15.08 0.94 -15.06
N VAL A 90 14.47 1.58 -16.05
CA VAL A 90 13.22 1.10 -16.65
C VAL A 90 13.44 0.79 -18.13
N GLN A 91 12.63 -0.11 -18.68
CA GLN A 91 12.68 -0.40 -20.10
C GLN A 91 12.21 0.80 -20.91
N PHE A 92 12.96 1.12 -21.98
CA PHE A 92 12.60 2.19 -22.90
C PHE A 92 11.25 1.89 -23.56
N SER A 93 10.42 2.92 -23.67
CA SER A 93 9.21 2.91 -24.47
C SER A 93 8.99 4.31 -25.04
N ILE A 94 8.57 4.39 -26.30
CA ILE A 94 8.25 5.64 -27.01
C ILE A 94 7.03 6.34 -26.36
N GLY A 95 6.29 5.65 -25.49
CA GLY A 95 5.16 6.16 -24.70
C GLY A 95 3.84 5.45 -25.00
N LYS A 96 2.77 5.82 -24.28
CA LYS A 96 1.41 5.23 -24.34
C LYS A 96 1.29 3.86 -23.62
N ASN A 97 0.46 2.96 -24.16
CA ASN A 97 -0.02 1.73 -23.50
C ASN A 97 1.06 0.69 -23.17
N SER A 98 2.28 0.83 -23.71
CA SER A 98 3.39 -0.09 -23.47
C SER A 98 4.33 0.37 -22.34
N GLN A 99 4.24 1.63 -21.89
CA GLN A 99 5.04 2.10 -20.77
C GLN A 99 4.48 1.50 -19.47
N ARG A 100 5.25 0.61 -18.85
CA ARG A 100 4.95 0.04 -17.53
C ARG A 100 6.15 0.23 -16.62
N ASN A 101 6.09 1.22 -15.76
CA ASN A 101 7.09 1.41 -14.72
C ASN A 101 6.76 0.48 -13.55
N GLN A 102 7.77 -0.19 -13.01
CA GLN A 102 7.59 -0.97 -11.79
C GLN A 102 7.33 -0.05 -10.59
N PRO A 103 6.53 -0.49 -9.61
CA PRO A 103 6.34 0.25 -8.36
C PRO A 103 7.68 0.59 -7.69
N HIS A 104 7.78 1.79 -7.13
CA HIS A 104 8.97 2.25 -6.42
C HIS A 104 8.62 2.72 -5.00
N PHE A 105 9.53 2.59 -4.03
CA PHE A 105 9.26 2.99 -2.64
C PHE A 105 8.93 4.49 -2.48
N ILE A 106 9.32 5.32 -3.46
CA ILE A 106 8.92 6.75 -3.50
C ILE A 106 7.40 6.92 -3.52
N GLU A 107 6.66 5.95 -4.06
CA GLU A 107 5.19 5.95 -4.00
C GLU A 107 4.66 5.78 -2.57
N LEU A 108 5.35 5.00 -1.72
CA LEU A 108 5.04 4.90 -0.30
C LEU A 108 5.27 6.26 0.38
N TYR A 109 6.39 6.93 0.11
CA TYR A 109 6.64 8.29 0.63
C TYR A 109 5.62 9.30 0.12
N ALA A 110 5.14 9.16 -1.12
CA ALA A 110 4.08 10.02 -1.64
C ALA A 110 2.76 9.83 -0.88
N GLY A 111 2.39 8.59 -0.57
CA GLY A 111 1.25 8.28 0.30
C GLY A 111 1.42 8.84 1.72
N LEU A 112 2.61 8.73 2.30
CA LEU A 112 2.91 9.27 3.63
C LEU A 112 2.91 10.80 3.65
N ALA A 113 3.37 11.47 2.60
CA ALA A 113 3.26 12.91 2.44
C ALA A 113 1.79 13.37 2.37
N ALA A 114 0.94 12.64 1.66
CA ALA A 114 -0.50 12.90 1.64
C ALA A 114 -1.12 12.70 3.04
N ARG A 115 -0.74 11.65 3.76
CA ARG A 115 -1.17 11.40 5.15
C ARG A 115 -0.74 12.55 6.06
N HIS A 116 0.54 12.96 6.01
CA HIS A 116 1.06 14.07 6.80
C HIS A 116 0.30 15.38 6.50
N PHE A 117 0.03 15.67 5.23
CA PHE A 117 -0.78 16.83 4.84
C PHE A 117 -2.21 16.81 5.40
N LEU A 118 -2.86 15.64 5.40
CA LEU A 118 -4.25 15.50 5.85
C LEU A 118 -4.40 15.51 7.38
N LEU A 119 -3.45 14.90 8.10
CA LEU A 119 -3.56 14.71 9.54
C LEU A 119 -2.79 15.77 10.35
N THR A 120 -1.61 16.14 9.89
CA THR A 120 -0.68 17.03 10.61
C THR A 120 0.00 18.01 9.64
N PRO A 121 -0.76 18.82 8.89
CA PRO A 121 -0.16 19.73 7.92
C PRO A 121 0.79 20.72 8.62
N PRO A 122 1.87 21.15 7.95
CA PRO A 122 2.71 22.24 8.45
C PRO A 122 1.89 23.46 8.83
N LYS A 123 2.25 24.10 9.95
CA LYS A 123 1.56 25.31 10.44
C LYS A 123 1.90 26.53 9.60
N ASP A 124 3.13 26.61 9.13
CA ASP A 124 3.62 27.74 8.35
C ASP A 124 3.14 27.62 6.90
N LYS A 125 2.56 28.71 6.39
CA LYS A 125 2.12 28.77 4.99
C LYS A 125 3.34 28.71 4.08
N GLY A 126 3.29 27.81 3.08
CA GLY A 126 4.37 27.64 2.13
C GLY A 126 5.54 26.80 2.66
N ALA A 127 5.32 26.03 3.73
CA ALA A 127 6.33 25.12 4.25
C ALA A 127 6.79 24.12 3.18
N VAL A 128 8.10 23.92 3.09
CA VAL A 128 8.71 22.88 2.25
C VAL A 128 9.09 21.71 3.13
N VAL A 129 8.53 20.54 2.85
CA VAL A 129 8.76 19.30 3.57
C VAL A 129 9.67 18.41 2.74
N LEU A 130 10.78 18.00 3.35
CA LEU A 130 11.78 17.11 2.78
C LEU A 130 11.87 15.86 3.65
N ILE A 131 12.32 14.76 3.05
CA ILE A 131 12.69 13.54 3.76
C ILE A 131 14.16 13.23 3.47
N SER A 132 14.86 12.77 4.50
CA SER A 132 16.23 12.27 4.38
C SER A 132 16.28 10.86 4.96
N ARG A 133 17.23 10.06 4.47
CA ARG A 133 17.45 8.69 4.92
C ARG A 133 18.81 8.59 5.59
N GLU A 134 18.95 7.66 6.52
CA GLU A 134 20.22 7.41 7.19
C GLU A 134 21.27 6.87 6.21
N ASN A 135 20.84 6.00 5.30
CA ASN A 135 21.68 5.41 4.27
C ASN A 135 21.00 5.54 2.90
N LYS A 136 21.74 6.04 1.91
CA LYS A 136 21.24 6.17 0.54
C LYS A 136 20.99 4.83 -0.14
N ASP A 137 21.71 3.77 0.22
CA ASP A 137 21.65 2.47 -0.45
C ASP A 137 20.69 1.49 0.23
N MET A 138 20.14 1.86 1.41
CA MET A 138 19.27 1.00 2.20
C MET A 138 18.15 1.80 2.87
N LEU A 139 16.90 1.39 2.64
CA LEU A 139 15.72 1.91 3.32
C LEU A 139 15.30 0.92 4.41
N THR A 140 15.20 1.38 5.65
CA THR A 140 14.75 0.60 6.80
C THR A 140 13.51 1.22 7.45
N TRP A 141 12.99 0.57 8.50
CA TRP A 141 11.90 1.14 9.29
C TRP A 141 12.23 2.50 9.89
N GLN A 142 13.50 2.81 10.20
CA GLN A 142 13.89 4.09 10.79
C GLN A 142 13.76 5.26 9.80
N ASP A 143 13.73 4.95 8.51
CA ASP A 143 13.55 5.93 7.43
C ASP A 143 12.06 6.22 7.14
N ILE A 144 11.14 5.55 7.83
CA ILE A 144 9.69 5.72 7.65
C ILE A 144 9.17 6.81 8.60
N PRO A 145 8.61 7.93 8.10
CA PRO A 145 7.97 8.95 8.96
C PRO A 145 6.87 8.35 9.82
N ASP A 146 6.72 8.86 11.05
CA ASP A 146 5.77 8.33 12.05
C ASP A 146 5.89 6.81 12.20
N THR A 147 7.13 6.31 12.31
CA THR A 147 7.47 4.89 12.17
C THR A 147 6.57 3.99 12.98
N ASP A 148 6.30 4.31 14.25
CA ASP A 148 5.53 3.43 15.13
C ASP A 148 4.12 3.16 14.59
N GLU A 149 3.40 4.21 14.18
CA GLU A 149 2.04 4.08 13.65
C GLU A 149 2.07 3.45 12.26
N VAL A 150 2.94 3.94 11.36
CA VAL A 150 3.00 3.47 9.97
C VAL A 150 3.43 2.01 9.91
N LYS A 151 4.44 1.62 10.69
CA LYS A 151 4.91 0.23 10.82
C LYS A 151 3.79 -0.65 11.33
N GLN A 152 3.09 -0.27 12.39
CA GLN A 152 1.98 -1.06 12.92
C GLN A 152 0.90 -1.30 11.85
N LYS A 153 0.49 -0.26 11.11
CA LYS A 153 -0.55 -0.36 10.07
C LYS A 153 -0.09 -1.20 8.88
N LEU A 154 1.12 -0.96 8.36
CA LEU A 154 1.68 -1.72 7.23
C LEU A 154 1.90 -3.18 7.60
N VAL A 155 2.44 -3.45 8.78
CA VAL A 155 2.65 -4.82 9.26
C VAL A 155 1.31 -5.54 9.39
N ASN A 156 0.30 -4.91 9.98
CA ASN A 156 -1.00 -5.57 10.13
C ASN A 156 -1.69 -5.83 8.78
N ALA A 157 -1.64 -4.85 7.85
CA ALA A 157 -2.15 -5.03 6.49
C ALA A 157 -1.42 -6.15 5.74
N THR A 158 -0.09 -6.22 5.86
CA THR A 158 0.74 -7.26 5.23
C THR A 158 0.45 -8.64 5.80
N ARG A 159 0.40 -8.76 7.13
CA ARG A 159 0.06 -10.03 7.80
C ARG A 159 -1.35 -10.47 7.43
N PHE A 160 -2.32 -9.55 7.43
CA PHE A 160 -3.68 -9.85 6.98
C PHE A 160 -3.71 -10.37 5.56
N ALA A 161 -3.10 -9.65 4.61
CA ALA A 161 -3.09 -10.06 3.20
C ALA A 161 -2.41 -11.42 3.00
N TYR A 162 -1.27 -11.64 3.67
CA TYR A 162 -0.53 -12.89 3.61
C TYR A 162 -1.34 -14.06 4.14
N VAL A 163 -1.85 -13.94 5.37
CA VAL A 163 -2.61 -15.00 6.04
C VAL A 163 -3.94 -15.26 5.33
N TRP A 164 -4.59 -14.23 4.83
CA TRP A 164 -5.80 -14.39 4.05
C TRP A 164 -5.54 -15.31 2.85
N LEU A 165 -4.50 -15.04 2.07
CA LEU A 165 -4.17 -15.84 0.89
C LEU A 165 -3.55 -17.21 1.21
N ALA A 166 -2.74 -17.31 2.26
CA ALA A 166 -2.03 -18.54 2.63
C ALA A 166 -2.95 -19.57 3.34
N GLU A 167 -3.92 -19.09 4.13
CA GLU A 167 -4.68 -19.94 5.06
C GLU A 167 -6.18 -19.85 4.83
N ILE A 168 -6.74 -18.63 4.75
CA ILE A 168 -8.19 -18.45 4.70
C ILE A 168 -8.75 -18.79 3.31
N THR A 169 -8.18 -18.24 2.24
CA THR A 169 -8.63 -18.47 0.85
C THR A 169 -8.60 -19.95 0.46
N PRO A 170 -7.54 -20.73 0.75
CA PRO A 170 -7.54 -22.17 0.48
C PRO A 170 -8.65 -22.89 1.23
N GLU A 171 -8.88 -22.59 2.51
CA GLU A 171 -9.96 -23.20 3.29
C GLU A 171 -11.36 -22.83 2.77
N LEU A 172 -11.58 -21.56 2.40
CA LEU A 172 -12.84 -21.14 1.76
C LEU A 172 -13.05 -21.85 0.42
N THR A 173 -11.99 -22.08 -0.35
CA THR A 173 -12.04 -22.85 -1.60
C THR A 173 -12.41 -24.30 -1.33
N HIS A 174 -11.81 -24.93 -0.32
CA HIS A 174 -12.16 -26.29 0.09
C HIS A 174 -13.61 -26.39 0.60
N ALA A 175 -14.08 -25.40 1.36
CA ALA A 175 -15.47 -25.32 1.80
C ALA A 175 -16.44 -25.26 0.61
N LYS A 176 -16.08 -24.50 -0.43
CA LYS A 176 -16.86 -24.40 -1.67
C LYS A 176 -16.88 -25.72 -2.44
N THR A 177 -15.77 -26.44 -2.53
CA THR A 177 -15.69 -27.69 -3.30
C THR A 177 -16.29 -28.89 -2.56
N GLN A 178 -16.12 -29.00 -1.25
CA GLN A 178 -16.60 -30.13 -0.45
C GLN A 178 -18.01 -29.92 0.14
N GLY A 179 -18.54 -28.69 0.08
CA GLY A 179 -19.78 -28.29 0.71
C GLY A 179 -19.54 -27.69 2.11
N ALA A 180 -20.12 -26.51 2.34
CA ALA A 180 -19.89 -25.71 3.53
C ALA A 180 -20.32 -26.41 4.83
N ASP A 181 -21.39 -27.21 4.81
CA ASP A 181 -21.84 -27.99 5.98
C ASP A 181 -20.79 -29.01 6.42
N ARG A 182 -20.25 -29.79 5.47
CA ARG A 182 -19.25 -30.81 5.76
C ARG A 182 -17.95 -30.18 6.26
N PHE A 183 -17.51 -29.12 5.60
CA PHE A 183 -16.29 -28.42 5.99
C PHE A 183 -16.45 -27.71 7.33
N GLY A 184 -17.60 -27.10 7.61
CA GLY A 184 -17.87 -26.41 8.88
C GLY A 184 -17.75 -27.31 10.12
N ARG A 185 -17.98 -28.63 9.98
CA ARG A 185 -17.72 -29.61 11.05
C ARG A 185 -16.23 -29.81 11.35
N LEU A 186 -15.36 -29.60 10.36
CA LEU A 186 -13.91 -29.69 10.49
C LEU A 186 -13.27 -28.34 10.87
N ALA A 187 -13.91 -27.25 10.46
CA ALA A 187 -13.46 -25.88 10.67
C ALA A 187 -14.56 -25.06 11.37
N PRO A 188 -14.67 -25.13 12.70
CA PRO A 188 -15.76 -24.48 13.45
C PRO A 188 -15.83 -22.97 13.24
N TRP A 189 -14.70 -22.33 12.91
CA TRP A 189 -14.66 -20.89 12.61
C TRP A 189 -15.60 -20.51 11.45
N LEU A 190 -15.78 -21.37 10.44
CA LEU A 190 -16.63 -21.08 9.28
C LEU A 190 -18.09 -20.87 9.71
N THR A 191 -18.59 -21.74 10.59
CA THR A 191 -19.98 -21.69 11.09
C THR A 191 -20.28 -20.51 12.01
N ARG A 192 -19.25 -19.75 12.43
CA ARG A 192 -19.41 -18.51 13.20
C ARG A 192 -19.78 -17.33 12.30
N PHE A 193 -19.37 -17.36 11.03
CA PHE A 193 -19.56 -16.25 10.10
C PHE A 193 -20.60 -16.55 9.02
N TYR A 194 -20.78 -17.81 8.65
CA TYR A 194 -21.72 -18.21 7.60
C TYR A 194 -22.71 -19.25 8.08
N ARG A 195 -23.91 -19.19 7.49
CA ARG A 195 -24.85 -20.30 7.50
C ARG A 195 -24.27 -21.41 6.64
N THR A 196 -24.11 -22.58 7.24
CA THR A 196 -23.64 -23.78 6.55
C THR A 196 -24.72 -24.86 6.42
N ASN A 197 -25.81 -24.74 7.19
CA ASN A 197 -27.00 -25.59 7.09
C ASN A 197 -28.29 -24.76 7.20
N ASN A 198 -29.42 -25.34 6.76
CA ASN A 198 -30.70 -24.63 6.65
C ASN A 198 -31.33 -24.20 7.99
N ASN A 199 -30.79 -24.65 9.13
CA ASN A 199 -31.36 -24.37 10.45
C ASN A 199 -30.85 -23.05 11.07
N GLN A 200 -29.76 -22.47 10.56
CA GLN A 200 -29.22 -21.20 11.04
C GLN A 200 -29.76 -20.04 10.17
N THR A 201 -30.84 -19.37 10.57
CA THR A 201 -31.46 -18.32 9.74
C THR A 201 -30.79 -16.94 9.84
N ASN A 202 -29.91 -16.74 10.84
CA ASN A 202 -29.38 -15.41 11.18
C ASN A 202 -27.99 -15.11 10.60
N LEU A 203 -27.45 -16.00 9.75
CA LEU A 203 -26.14 -15.83 9.11
C LEU A 203 -26.30 -15.82 7.59
N PRO A 204 -25.45 -15.06 6.86
CA PRO A 204 -25.40 -15.12 5.40
C PRO A 204 -25.05 -16.52 4.90
N ASP A 205 -25.66 -16.93 3.79
CA ASP A 205 -25.35 -18.23 3.17
C ASP A 205 -23.98 -18.17 2.50
N PHE A 206 -23.08 -19.09 2.87
CA PHE A 206 -21.75 -19.15 2.27
C PHE A 206 -21.80 -19.27 0.74
N SER A 207 -22.79 -19.98 0.20
CA SER A 207 -22.93 -20.21 -1.24
C SER A 207 -23.59 -19.05 -1.99
N GLU A 208 -24.03 -18.00 -1.30
CA GLU A 208 -24.63 -16.82 -1.93
C GLU A 208 -23.61 -16.08 -2.82
N ALA A 209 -24.05 -15.64 -4.00
CA ALA A 209 -23.20 -14.94 -4.97
C ALA A 209 -22.50 -13.71 -4.35
N LYS A 210 -23.23 -12.93 -3.54
CA LYS A 210 -22.69 -11.76 -2.84
C LYS A 210 -21.50 -12.09 -1.94
N GLU A 211 -21.56 -13.20 -1.19
CA GLU A 211 -20.47 -13.63 -0.32
C GLU A 211 -19.27 -14.10 -1.15
N GLN A 212 -19.53 -14.86 -2.21
CA GLN A 212 -18.49 -15.32 -3.14
C GLN A 212 -17.78 -14.16 -3.85
N ASP A 213 -18.53 -13.16 -4.31
CA ASP A 213 -17.97 -11.95 -4.94
C ASP A 213 -17.15 -11.13 -3.94
N THR A 214 -17.61 -11.02 -2.69
CA THR A 214 -16.88 -10.35 -1.61
C THR A 214 -15.55 -11.06 -1.32
N ILE A 215 -15.53 -12.39 -1.31
CA ILE A 215 -14.28 -13.19 -1.18
C ILE A 215 -13.31 -12.84 -2.32
N GLN A 216 -13.80 -12.75 -3.57
CA GLN A 216 -12.94 -12.40 -4.71
C GLN A 216 -12.39 -10.98 -4.63
N ILE A 217 -13.18 -10.01 -4.17
CA ILE A 217 -12.72 -8.63 -3.96
C ILE A 217 -11.57 -8.60 -2.93
N ILE A 218 -11.72 -9.29 -1.81
CA ILE A 218 -10.68 -9.33 -0.76
C ILE A 218 -9.45 -10.09 -1.24
N ASN A 219 -9.62 -11.24 -1.92
CA ASN A 219 -8.51 -11.98 -2.52
C ASN A 219 -7.70 -11.08 -3.46
N ARG A 220 -8.39 -10.37 -4.37
CA ARG A 220 -7.75 -9.45 -5.32
C ARG A 220 -7.01 -8.34 -4.60
N TRP A 221 -7.64 -7.71 -3.60
CA TRP A 221 -6.96 -6.68 -2.81
C TRP A 221 -5.69 -7.22 -2.14
N CYS A 222 -5.75 -8.40 -1.51
CA CYS A 222 -4.59 -9.01 -0.86
C CYS A 222 -3.46 -9.31 -1.87
N GLN A 223 -3.82 -9.83 -3.06
CA GLN A 223 -2.85 -10.14 -4.12
C GLN A 223 -2.18 -8.88 -4.67
N GLU A 224 -2.97 -7.86 -5.01
CA GLU A 224 -2.44 -6.59 -5.54
C GLU A 224 -1.59 -5.87 -4.50
N TYR A 225 -2.01 -5.89 -3.22
CA TYR A 225 -1.23 -5.32 -2.13
C TYR A 225 0.12 -6.01 -1.95
N LEU A 226 0.16 -7.35 -1.87
CA LEU A 226 1.42 -8.07 -1.71
C LEU A 226 2.32 -7.98 -2.95
N ARG A 227 1.74 -7.92 -4.16
CA ARG A 227 2.50 -7.66 -5.41
C ARG A 227 3.17 -6.30 -5.38
N TRP A 228 2.41 -5.25 -5.03
CA TRP A 228 2.95 -3.91 -4.87
C TRP A 228 4.06 -3.89 -3.82
N LEU A 229 3.81 -4.50 -2.66
CA LEU A 229 4.79 -4.54 -1.57
C LEU A 229 6.06 -5.30 -1.98
N ALA A 230 5.93 -6.43 -2.67
CA ALA A 230 7.08 -7.16 -3.20
C ALA A 230 7.85 -6.35 -4.24
N ALA A 231 7.14 -5.68 -5.16
CA ALA A 231 7.76 -4.88 -6.21
C ALA A 231 8.59 -3.72 -5.64
N ILE A 232 8.08 -2.99 -4.64
CA ILE A 232 8.87 -1.91 -4.02
C ILE A 232 10.10 -2.45 -3.26
N HIS A 233 10.12 -3.73 -2.88
CA HIS A 233 11.27 -4.39 -2.25
C HIS A 233 12.30 -4.91 -3.26
N GLN A 234 11.92 -5.05 -4.54
CA GLN A 234 12.76 -5.56 -5.62
C GLN A 234 13.31 -4.43 -6.50
N CYS A 235 13.40 -3.23 -5.96
CA CYS A 235 13.96 -2.08 -6.67
C CYS A 235 15.46 -2.33 -6.98
N ASP A 236 15.85 -2.21 -8.26
CA ASP A 236 17.24 -2.45 -8.69
C ASP A 236 18.24 -1.45 -8.09
N SER A 237 17.78 -0.24 -7.77
CA SER A 237 18.68 0.84 -7.39
C SER A 237 19.09 0.80 -5.93
N GLU A 238 18.26 0.22 -5.04
CA GLU A 238 18.45 0.28 -3.59
C GLU A 238 17.79 -0.88 -2.85
N ARG A 239 18.33 -1.24 -1.68
CA ARG A 239 17.75 -2.28 -0.83
C ARG A 239 16.65 -1.72 0.08
N VAL A 240 15.42 -2.18 -0.10
CA VAL A 240 14.31 -1.87 0.84
C VAL A 240 14.16 -3.03 1.83
N ALA A 241 14.37 -2.75 3.11
CA ALA A 241 14.45 -3.72 4.20
C ALA A 241 13.31 -3.53 5.23
N LEU A 242 12.06 -3.50 4.76
CA LEU A 242 10.87 -3.43 5.62
C LEU A 242 10.30 -4.83 5.90
N PHE A 243 10.20 -5.65 4.85
CA PHE A 243 9.65 -7.00 4.87
C PHE A 243 10.54 -8.00 4.13
N ASN A 244 10.48 -9.27 4.52
CA ASN A 244 11.10 -10.38 3.79
C ASN A 244 10.24 -10.73 2.55
N ALA A 245 10.33 -9.88 1.53
CA ALA A 245 9.45 -9.93 0.35
C ALA A 245 9.54 -11.24 -0.45
N ASP A 246 10.67 -11.95 -0.40
CA ASP A 246 10.83 -13.25 -1.09
C ASP A 246 9.82 -14.31 -0.63
N ILE A 247 9.30 -14.18 0.59
CA ILE A 247 8.27 -15.07 1.14
C ILE A 247 6.94 -14.96 0.36
N PHE A 248 6.69 -13.81 -0.26
CA PHE A 248 5.43 -13.50 -0.97
C PHE A 248 5.64 -12.90 -2.37
N SER A 249 6.84 -12.98 -2.93
CA SER A 249 7.15 -12.42 -4.25
C SER A 249 6.55 -13.24 -5.40
N ASN A 250 6.32 -14.54 -5.19
CA ASN A 250 5.68 -15.43 -6.15
C ASN A 250 4.31 -15.90 -5.63
N LEU A 251 3.29 -15.11 -5.90
CA LEU A 251 1.90 -15.41 -5.51
C LEU A 251 1.22 -16.47 -6.39
N ASP A 252 1.85 -16.91 -7.49
CA ASP A 252 1.33 -18.01 -8.31
C ASP A 252 1.57 -19.36 -7.66
N LYS A 253 2.53 -19.42 -6.72
CA LYS A 253 2.74 -20.57 -5.84
C LYS A 253 1.88 -20.42 -4.59
N GLN A 254 1.44 -21.55 -4.04
CA GLN A 254 0.78 -21.56 -2.75
C GLN A 254 1.71 -21.01 -1.67
N LEU A 255 1.25 -19.98 -0.97
CA LEU A 255 1.95 -19.40 0.17
C LEU A 255 1.96 -20.37 1.35
N LYS A 256 3.02 -20.28 2.15
CA LYS A 256 3.27 -21.13 3.31
C LYS A 256 2.86 -20.40 4.59
N GLY A 257 1.71 -20.73 5.15
CA GLY A 257 1.19 -20.03 6.34
C GLY A 257 2.14 -20.04 7.53
N GLU A 258 3.05 -21.02 7.63
CA GLU A 258 4.10 -21.08 8.65
C GLU A 258 5.10 -19.91 8.59
N GLU A 259 5.28 -19.27 7.43
CA GLU A 259 6.20 -18.15 7.24
C GLU A 259 5.65 -16.81 7.72
N GLN A 260 4.39 -16.76 8.19
CA GLN A 260 3.76 -15.51 8.65
C GLN A 260 4.56 -14.78 9.75
N ASN A 261 5.34 -15.52 10.54
CA ASN A 261 6.18 -15.00 11.62
C ASN A 261 7.46 -14.33 11.13
N ASN A 262 7.87 -14.65 9.91
CA ASN A 262 9.11 -14.20 9.32
C ASN A 262 8.89 -13.06 8.32
N LEU A 263 7.68 -12.51 8.21
CA LEU A 263 7.37 -11.49 7.20
C LEU A 263 8.08 -10.16 7.44
N VAL A 264 8.29 -9.77 8.70
CA VAL A 264 8.75 -8.41 9.06
C VAL A 264 10.23 -8.41 9.39
N ILE A 265 11.00 -7.52 8.75
CA ILE A 265 12.40 -7.29 9.11
C ILE A 265 12.44 -6.44 10.38
N GLY A 266 13.23 -6.86 11.37
CA GLY A 266 13.27 -6.20 12.68
C GLY A 266 12.00 -6.43 13.51
N ASP A 267 11.45 -7.65 13.45
CA ASP A 267 10.36 -8.10 14.33
C ASP A 267 10.86 -8.27 15.78
N ASN A 268 10.50 -7.30 16.61
CA ASN A 268 10.89 -7.20 18.02
C ASN A 268 9.91 -7.87 18.99
N ARG A 269 8.91 -8.61 18.50
CA ARG A 269 7.97 -9.32 19.39
C ARG A 269 8.70 -10.38 20.22
N ASP A 270 8.26 -10.54 21.47
CA ASP A 270 8.78 -11.56 22.37
C ASP A 270 8.49 -13.00 21.88
N LYS A 271 9.23 -13.97 22.43
CA LYS A 271 9.11 -15.39 22.07
C LYS A 271 7.69 -15.94 22.28
N THR A 272 6.99 -15.47 23.32
CA THR A 272 5.63 -15.91 23.64
C THR A 272 4.67 -15.46 22.55
N ARG A 273 4.68 -14.18 22.17
CA ARG A 273 3.84 -13.63 21.09
C ARG A 273 4.10 -14.34 19.77
N LYS A 274 5.37 -14.56 19.41
CA LYS A 274 5.74 -15.32 18.19
C LYS A 274 5.21 -16.76 18.24
N ALA A 275 5.27 -17.42 19.41
CA ALA A 275 4.68 -18.76 19.58
C ALA A 275 3.14 -18.77 19.54
N GLN A 276 2.46 -17.64 19.80
CA GLN A 276 1.01 -17.51 19.62
C GLN A 276 0.60 -17.23 18.18
N ASP A 277 1.51 -16.67 17.38
CA ASP A 277 1.27 -16.30 16.00
C ASP A 277 1.39 -17.54 15.10
N THR A 278 0.35 -18.39 15.12
CA THR A 278 0.21 -19.55 14.24
C THR A 278 -1.15 -19.53 13.56
N PRO A 279 -1.28 -20.05 12.33
CA PRO A 279 -2.58 -20.10 11.66
C PRO A 279 -3.66 -20.83 12.46
N LYS A 280 -3.28 -21.91 13.15
CA LYS A 280 -4.18 -22.66 14.03
C LYS A 280 -4.74 -21.78 15.16
N ARG A 281 -3.86 -21.11 15.92
CA ARG A 281 -4.29 -20.25 17.03
C ARG A 281 -5.11 -19.05 16.57
N LEU A 282 -4.76 -18.48 15.42
CA LEU A 282 -5.55 -17.43 14.79
C LEU A 282 -6.99 -17.90 14.55
N LYS A 283 -7.16 -19.02 13.85
CA LYS A 283 -8.47 -19.60 13.51
C LYS A 283 -9.31 -19.94 14.74
N GLU A 284 -8.68 -20.47 15.80
CA GLU A 284 -9.35 -20.77 17.07
C GLU A 284 -9.98 -19.52 17.71
N LYS A 285 -9.30 -18.37 17.61
CA LYS A 285 -9.69 -17.09 18.22
C LYS A 285 -10.68 -16.26 17.41
N LEU A 286 -10.92 -16.57 16.14
CA LEU A 286 -11.85 -15.80 15.29
C LEU A 286 -13.26 -15.76 15.89
N ASN A 287 -13.73 -14.56 16.26
CA ASN A 287 -14.99 -14.39 16.96
C ASN A 287 -15.79 -13.18 16.42
N PRO A 288 -16.97 -13.38 15.81
CA PRO A 288 -17.79 -12.28 15.29
C PRO A 288 -18.30 -11.33 16.38
N ASN A 289 -18.38 -11.76 17.65
CA ASN A 289 -18.87 -10.91 18.74
C ASN A 289 -17.84 -9.88 19.20
N GLN A 290 -16.59 -9.94 18.71
CA GLN A 290 -15.53 -9.00 19.07
C GLN A 290 -15.32 -7.89 18.03
N ILE A 291 -16.14 -7.85 16.98
CA ILE A 291 -16.07 -6.86 15.92
C ILE A 291 -17.41 -6.15 15.76
N GLU A 292 -17.36 -4.85 15.47
CA GLU A 292 -18.55 -4.07 15.17
C GLU A 292 -19.23 -4.56 13.87
N PRO A 293 -20.56 -4.41 13.72
CA PRO A 293 -21.24 -4.70 12.47
C PRO A 293 -20.63 -3.94 11.25
N PRO A 294 -20.64 -4.54 10.04
CA PRO A 294 -21.01 -5.92 9.75
C PRO A 294 -19.98 -6.90 10.36
N ASN A 295 -20.48 -7.87 11.11
CA ASN A 295 -19.68 -8.84 11.88
C ASN A 295 -19.92 -10.29 11.46
N GLN A 296 -20.71 -10.51 10.41
CA GLN A 296 -21.02 -11.81 9.83
C GLN A 296 -20.62 -11.84 8.35
N GLY A 297 -20.72 -13.01 7.74
CA GLY A 297 -20.32 -13.25 6.36
C GLY A 297 -18.84 -12.96 6.14
N THR A 298 -18.50 -12.70 4.89
CA THR A 298 -17.12 -12.52 4.43
C THR A 298 -16.50 -11.25 5.01
N VAL A 299 -17.26 -10.17 5.09
CA VAL A 299 -16.77 -8.92 5.69
C VAL A 299 -16.48 -9.11 7.18
N GLY A 300 -17.38 -9.78 7.91
CA GLY A 300 -17.17 -10.12 9.31
C GLY A 300 -15.92 -10.99 9.51
N LEU A 301 -15.76 -12.03 8.70
CA LEU A 301 -14.57 -12.89 8.74
C LEU A 301 -13.28 -12.08 8.52
N ALA A 302 -13.24 -11.24 7.49
CA ALA A 302 -12.07 -10.42 7.19
C ALA A 302 -11.72 -9.45 8.33
N LYS A 303 -12.73 -8.80 8.92
CA LYS A 303 -12.55 -7.93 10.09
C LYS A 303 -12.01 -8.70 11.30
N ALA A 304 -12.54 -9.91 11.56
CA ALA A 304 -12.07 -10.74 12.66
C ALA A 304 -10.60 -11.17 12.46
N VAL A 305 -10.23 -11.60 11.25
CA VAL A 305 -8.83 -11.96 10.92
C VAL A 305 -7.92 -10.74 11.12
N TYR A 306 -8.30 -9.57 10.60
CA TYR A 306 -7.52 -8.34 10.73
C TYR A 306 -7.34 -7.92 12.20
N LEU A 307 -8.39 -8.02 13.01
CA LEU A 307 -8.37 -7.70 14.45
C LEU A 307 -7.49 -8.67 15.23
N GLU A 308 -7.63 -9.99 15.02
CA GLU A 308 -6.83 -10.97 15.76
C GLU A 308 -5.33 -10.84 15.44
N LEU A 309 -4.98 -10.49 14.20
CA LEU A 309 -3.60 -10.23 13.83
C LEU A 309 -3.07 -8.94 14.49
N SER A 310 -3.89 -7.90 14.65
CA SER A 310 -3.45 -6.63 15.25
C SER A 310 -3.06 -6.79 16.71
N LYS A 311 -3.82 -7.58 17.48
CA LYS A 311 -3.56 -7.88 18.90
C LYS A 311 -2.18 -8.48 19.16
N LEU A 312 -1.60 -9.18 18.17
CA LEU A 312 -0.28 -9.79 18.30
C LEU A 312 0.89 -8.79 18.09
N TRP A 313 0.59 -7.62 17.54
CA TRP A 313 1.56 -6.58 17.17
C TRP A 313 1.37 -5.26 17.91
N GLU A 314 0.23 -5.06 18.56
CA GLU A 314 0.02 -3.96 19.51
C GLU A 314 1.00 -4.11 20.70
N THR A 315 1.93 -3.18 20.82
CA THR A 315 2.65 -2.91 22.05
C THR A 315 1.67 -2.27 23.02
N ASN A 316 1.43 -2.90 24.17
CA ASN A 316 0.84 -2.20 25.31
C ASN A 316 1.82 -1.12 25.78
#